data_AF-A0A3S1QBH6-F1
#
_entry.id   AF-A0A3S1QBH6-F1
#
_cell.length_a   1.000
_cell.length_b   1.000
_cell.length_c   1.000
_cell.angle_alpha   90.00
_cell.angle_beta   90.00
_cell.angle_gamma   90.00
#
_symmetry.space_group_name_H-M   'P 1'
#
loop_
_entity.id
_entity.type
_entity.pdbx_description
1 polymer ?
#
loop_
_entity_poly.entity_id
_entity_poly.type
_entity_poly.pdbx_seq_one_letter_code
_entity_poly.pdbx_strand_id
1 'polypeptide(L)'
;SRRWARKTEATDFGQPTAAVTRWRVTALPSRPLPVPGVGRAHWQLELIRVRAGESADFEVEACDAKGRLALFSGLADRSPAARHGPVRAIG
;
A
#
# COMPACT_ATOMS: atom_id res chain seq x y z
N SER A 1 -6.79 3.27 -21.19
CA SER A 1 -5.71 3.31 -20.18
C SER A 1 -5.87 4.58 -19.34
N ARG A 2 -6.32 4.48 -18.09
CA ARG A 2 -6.42 5.63 -17.19
C ARG A 2 -5.06 5.88 -16.55
N ARG A 3 -4.37 6.92 -17.02
CA ARG A 3 -3.13 7.43 -16.45
C ARG A 3 -3.51 8.32 -15.26
N TRP A 4 -3.76 7.73 -14.08
CA TRP A 4 -4.03 8.53 -12.89
C TRP A 4 -2.73 9.19 -12.40
N ALA A 5 -2.84 10.45 -12.01
CA ALA A 5 -1.77 11.41 -11.88
C ALA A 5 -0.72 11.03 -10.81
N ARG A 6 0.50 10.71 -11.24
CA ARG A 6 1.67 10.54 -10.36
C ARG A 6 2.14 11.82 -9.64
N LYS A 7 1.63 12.99 -10.02
CA LYS A 7 2.15 14.30 -9.55
C LYS A 7 1.25 15.06 -8.57
N THR A 8 -0.07 14.83 -8.55
CA THR A 8 -0.98 15.67 -7.76
C THR A 8 -0.98 15.34 -6.26
N GLU A 9 -0.59 14.13 -5.86
CA GLU A 9 -0.56 13.72 -4.44
C GLU A 9 0.66 14.20 -3.66
N ALA A 10 1.77 14.54 -4.33
CA ALA A 10 2.94 15.12 -3.66
C ALA A 10 2.60 16.48 -3.02
N THR A 11 1.62 17.21 -3.58
CA THR A 11 1.15 18.50 -3.07
C THR A 11 0.27 18.36 -1.82
N ASP A 12 -0.37 17.21 -1.64
CA ASP A 12 -1.30 16.93 -0.54
C ASP A 12 -0.59 16.40 0.72
N PHE A 13 0.69 16.04 0.58
CA PHE A 13 1.58 15.58 1.64
C PHE A 13 1.75 16.61 2.79
N GLY A 14 1.42 17.88 2.53
CA GLY A 14 1.50 18.98 3.49
C GLY A 14 0.16 19.48 4.05
N GLN A 15 -0.99 18.97 3.60
CA GLN A 15 -2.26 19.41 4.17
C GLN A 15 -2.40 18.89 5.61
N PRO A 16 -2.75 19.74 6.59
CA PRO A 16 -3.05 19.27 7.94
C PRO A 16 -4.30 18.39 7.89
N THR A 17 -4.12 17.08 8.01
CA THR A 17 -5.23 16.13 8.17
C THR A 17 -5.18 15.54 9.57
N ALA A 18 -6.34 15.42 10.22
CA ALA A 18 -6.45 14.73 11.51
C ALA A 18 -6.30 13.19 11.38
N ALA A 19 -6.09 12.68 10.15
CA ALA A 19 -6.04 11.27 9.87
C ALA A 19 -4.81 10.62 10.54
N VAL A 20 -5.07 9.63 11.39
CA VAL A 20 -4.02 8.83 12.06
C VAL A 20 -3.27 7.93 11.09
N THR A 21 -3.87 7.62 9.94
CA THR A 21 -3.27 6.87 8.83
C THR A 21 -3.72 7.44 7.48
N ARG A 22 -2.85 7.40 6.46
CA ARG A 22 -3.20 7.67 5.06
C ARG A 22 -2.78 6.48 4.20
N TRP A 23 -3.71 5.96 3.41
CA TRP A 23 -3.52 4.81 2.54
C TRP A 23 -3.77 5.18 1.08
N ARG A 24 -3.04 4.56 0.16
CA ARG A 24 -3.40 4.46 -1.25
C ARG A 24 -3.84 3.04 -1.56
N VAL A 25 -4.89 2.92 -2.36
CA VAL A 25 -5.42 1.63 -2.83
C VAL A 25 -5.36 1.63 -4.36
N THR A 26 -4.56 0.73 -4.93
CA THR A 26 -4.41 0.58 -6.38
C THR A 26 -4.92 -0.79 -6.80
N ALA A 27 -5.83 -0.84 -7.77
CA ALA A 27 -6.28 -2.11 -8.33
C ALA A 27 -5.17 -2.77 -9.17
N LEU A 28 -4.94 -4.05 -8.93
CA LEU A 28 -4.04 -4.89 -9.70
C LEU A 28 -4.86 -5.87 -10.56
N PRO A 29 -4.27 -6.41 -11.65
CA PRO A 29 -4.90 -7.50 -12.39
C PRO A 29 -5.16 -8.72 -11.49
N SER A 30 -6.36 -9.28 -11.61
CA SER A 30 -6.68 -10.58 -11.02
C SER A 30 -5.86 -11.70 -11.67
N ARG A 31 -5.57 -12.76 -10.91
CA ARG A 31 -4.99 -13.98 -11.47
C ARG A 31 -5.93 -14.58 -12.54
N PRO A 32 -5.38 -15.11 -13.64
CA PRO A 32 -6.20 -15.75 -14.67
C PRO A 32 -6.86 -17.02 -14.12
N LEU A 33 -8.08 -17.29 -14.59
CA LEU A 33 -8.80 -18.52 -14.31
C LEU A 33 -8.62 -19.51 -15.46
N PRO A 34 -8.71 -20.83 -15.21
CA PRO A 34 -8.69 -21.84 -16.26
C PRO A 34 -9.96 -21.83 -17.13
N VAL A 35 -10.94 -21.02 -16.75
CA VAL A 35 -12.23 -20.83 -17.44
C VAL A 35 -12.43 -19.34 -17.73
N PRO A 36 -13.26 -18.96 -18.73
CA PRO A 36 -13.61 -17.57 -18.96
C PRO A 36 -14.16 -16.90 -17.70
N GLY A 37 -13.55 -15.78 -17.30
CA GLY A 37 -13.96 -15.03 -16.12
C GLY A 37 -12.86 -14.15 -15.55
N VAL A 38 -13.22 -13.38 -14.52
CA VAL A 38 -12.27 -12.58 -13.74
C VAL A 38 -11.93 -13.36 -12.48
N GLY A 39 -10.64 -13.56 -12.22
CA GLY A 39 -10.19 -14.18 -10.97
C GLY A 39 -10.49 -13.32 -9.74
N ARG A 40 -9.94 -13.72 -8.60
CA ARG A 40 -10.07 -12.99 -7.35
C ARG A 40 -9.54 -11.56 -7.50
N ALA A 41 -10.29 -10.58 -7.01
CA ALA A 41 -9.87 -9.18 -7.06
C ALA A 41 -8.59 -8.96 -6.23
N HIS A 42 -7.73 -8.07 -6.72
CA HIS A 42 -6.37 -7.91 -6.26
C HIS A 42 -6.01 -6.43 -6.14
N TRP A 43 -5.30 -6.05 -5.08
CA TRP A 43 -4.92 -4.66 -4.83
C TRP A 43 -3.53 -4.52 -4.22
N GLN A 44 -2.87 -3.43 -4.57
CA GLN A 44 -1.73 -2.88 -3.83
C GLN A 44 -2.26 -1.83 -2.84
N LEU A 45 -1.96 -2.01 -1.56
CA LEU A 45 -2.19 -1.06 -0.49
C LEU A 45 -0.85 -0.43 -0.10
N GLU A 46 -0.77 0.89 -0.14
CA GLU A 46 0.42 1.63 0.31
C GLU A 46 0.01 2.46 1.54
N LEU A 47 0.56 2.15 2.71
CA LEU A 47 0.47 2.99 3.90
C LEU A 47 1.44 4.16 3.74
N ILE A 48 0.95 5.28 3.22
CA ILE A 48 1.74 6.49 2.97
C ILE A 48 2.15 7.16 4.28
N ARG A 49 1.29 7.14 5.29
CA ARG A 49 1.55 7.77 6.60
C ARG A 49 0.82 7.03 7.71
N VAL A 50 1.46 6.88 8.86
CA VAL A 50 0.84 6.47 10.14
C VAL A 50 1.46 7.27 11.29
N ARG A 51 0.67 7.58 12.32
CA ARG A 51 1.18 8.21 13.55
C ARG A 51 2.10 7.23 14.28
N ALA A 52 3.31 7.68 14.63
CA ALA A 52 4.28 6.93 15.41
C ALA A 52 4.65 5.55 14.82
N GLY A 53 4.62 5.43 13.49
CA GLY A 53 5.01 4.21 12.78
C GLY A 53 5.58 4.52 11.40
N GLU A 54 5.94 3.47 10.68
CA GLU A 54 6.58 3.56 9.36
C GLU A 54 5.56 3.31 8.23
N SER A 55 5.89 3.79 7.03
CA SER A 55 5.16 3.43 5.81
C SER A 55 5.35 1.95 5.48
N ALA A 56 4.36 1.32 4.87
CA ALA A 56 4.39 -0.09 4.50
C ALA A 56 3.57 -0.35 3.25
N ASP A 57 3.91 -1.42 2.53
CA ASP A 57 3.24 -1.82 1.29
C ASP A 57 2.69 -3.24 1.43
N PHE A 58 1.48 -3.47 0.93
CA PHE A 58 0.79 -4.75 1.00
C PHE A 58 0.15 -5.08 -0.33
N GLU A 59 0.34 -6.29 -0.81
CA GLU A 59 -0.39 -6.83 -1.94
C GLU A 59 -1.42 -7.82 -1.39
N VAL A 60 -2.70 -7.57 -1.63
CA VAL A 60 -3.81 -8.29 -0.99
C VAL A 60 -4.86 -8.74 -1.99
N GLU A 61 -5.38 -9.95 -1.78
CA GLU A 61 -6.50 -10.49 -2.54
C GLU A 61 -7.82 -10.41 -1.75
N ALA A 62 -8.93 -10.31 -2.47
CA ALA A 62 -10.28 -10.32 -1.89
C ALA A 62 -10.54 -11.56 -1.03
N CYS A 63 -11.43 -11.42 -0.04
CA CYS A 63 -11.69 -12.46 0.94
C CYS A 63 -12.01 -13.83 0.34
N ASP A 64 -11.44 -14.90 0.92
CA ASP A 64 -11.83 -16.27 0.61
C ASP A 64 -13.28 -16.56 1.06
N ALA A 65 -13.78 -17.77 0.77
CA ALA A 65 -15.14 -18.16 1.17
C ALA A 65 -15.37 -18.15 2.69
N LYS A 66 -14.30 -18.05 3.50
CA LYS A 66 -14.35 -17.93 4.95
C LYS A 66 -14.22 -16.46 5.42
N GLY A 67 -14.20 -15.51 4.50
CA GLY A 67 -14.11 -14.08 4.81
C GLY A 67 -12.68 -13.59 5.09
N ARG A 68 -11.64 -14.38 4.82
CA ARG A 68 -10.25 -14.03 5.18
C ARG A 68 -9.56 -13.31 4.03
N LEU A 69 -8.99 -12.13 4.31
CA LEU A 69 -8.07 -11.44 3.40
C LEU A 69 -6.75 -12.21 3.31
N ALA A 70 -6.28 -12.43 2.09
CA ALA A 70 -4.99 -13.08 1.86
C ALA A 70 -3.93 -12.01 1.55
N LEU A 71 -2.79 -12.09 2.25
CA LEU A 71 -1.58 -11.36 1.86
C LEU A 71 -0.88 -12.17 0.76
N PHE A 72 -0.50 -11.51 -0.32
CA PHE A 72 0.25 -12.14 -1.39
C PHE A 72 1.68 -12.42 -0.91
N SER A 73 2.12 -13.68 -1.02
CA SER A 73 3.37 -14.18 -0.40
C SER A 73 4.64 -13.54 -0.94
N GLY A 74 4.59 -12.80 -2.05
CA GLY A 74 5.74 -12.13 -2.66
C GLY A 74 6.22 -10.87 -1.93
N LEU A 75 5.45 -10.35 -0.97
CA LEU A 75 5.72 -9.06 -0.32
C LEU A 75 6.00 -9.15 1.19
N ALA A 76 5.90 -10.34 1.80
CA ALA A 76 6.06 -10.50 3.25
C ALA A 76 7.49 -10.20 3.78
N ASP A 77 8.50 -10.12 2.90
CA ASP A 77 9.91 -10.10 3.30
C ASP A 77 10.60 -8.71 3.27
N ARG A 78 9.90 -7.62 2.93
CA ARG A 78 10.56 -6.29 2.93
C ARG A 78 10.28 -5.53 4.21
N SER A 79 10.89 -5.97 5.32
CA SER A 79 11.17 -5.07 6.43
C SER A 79 12.06 -3.93 5.90
N PRO A 80 11.73 -2.65 6.10
CA PRO A 80 12.65 -1.58 5.75
C PRO A 80 13.89 -1.73 6.64
N ALA A 81 15.08 -1.79 6.03
CA ALA A 81 16.31 -1.65 6.78
C ALA A 81 16.28 -0.30 7.49
N ALA A 82 16.39 -0.30 8.82
CA ALA A 82 16.41 0.88 9.65
C ALA A 82 17.47 1.86 9.10
N ARG A 83 17.00 2.97 8.53
CA ARG A 83 17.88 4.05 8.08
C ARG A 83 18.22 4.90 9.29
N HIS A 84 19.21 4.49 10.07
CA HIS A 84 19.83 5.36 11.07
C HIS A 84 20.64 6.45 10.34
N GLY A 85 19.96 7.52 9.93
CA GLY A 85 20.62 8.77 9.55
C GLY A 85 21.07 9.52 10.81
N PRO A 86 22.28 10.13 10.83
CA PRO A 86 22.78 10.81 12.02
C PRO A 86 21.91 12.02 12.33
N VAL A 87 21.35 12.06 13.55
CA VAL A 87 20.74 13.27 14.12
C VAL A 87 21.86 14.28 14.34
N ARG A 88 21.94 15.30 13.49
CA ARG A 88 22.69 16.52 13.81
C ARG A 88 21.77 17.43 14.61
N ALA A 89 22.03 17.52 15.91
CA ALA A 89 21.55 18.62 16.74
C ALA A 89 22.23 19.91 16.27
N ILE A 90 21.42 20.92 15.96
CA ILE A 90 21.84 22.31 15.79
C ILE A 90 21.48 23.03 17.09
N GLY A 91 22.51 23.47 17.81
CA GLY A 91 22.42 24.54 18.78
C GLY A 91 22.63 25.90 18.11
#